data_AF-A0AAD4YRJ9-F1
#
_entry.id   AF-A0AAD4YRJ9-F1
#
_cell.length_a   1.000
_cell.length_b   1.000
_cell.length_c   1.000
_cell.angle_alpha   90.00
_cell.angle_beta   90.00
_cell.angle_gamma   90.00
#
_symmetry.space_group_name_H-M   'P 1'
#
loop_
_entity.id
_entity.type
_entity.pdbx_description
1 polymer ?
#
loop_
_entity_poly.entity_id
_entity_poly.type
_entity_poly.pdbx_seq_one_letter_code
_entity_poly.pdbx_strand_id
1 'polypeptide(L)'
;MLSVRLLSHSEARIVFVDYQLLEIAQGTLNLLTQKTDTKPPILVLIAVSEGSSDTSPTICTSNTYEYESLLETGDGGFEIRRPRSEWDPISVNYTSGTTPRPKGVVYSSGVLILTRCLRFCFME
;
A
#
# COMPACT_ATOMS: atom_id res chain seq x y z
N MET A 1 -4.00 -7.11 -15.24
CA MET A 1 -5.41 -6.63 -15.34
C MET A 1 -6.14 -6.61 -13.99
N LEU A 2 -5.86 -7.56 -13.07
CA LEU A 2 -6.42 -7.57 -11.72
C LEU A 2 -5.98 -6.33 -10.89
N SER A 3 -4.71 -5.93 -11.02
CA SER A 3 -4.09 -4.80 -10.30
C SER A 3 -4.78 -3.45 -10.55
N VAL A 4 -5.10 -3.11 -11.79
CA VAL A 4 -5.80 -1.86 -12.15
C VAL A 4 -7.15 -1.74 -11.44
N ARG A 5 -7.97 -2.80 -11.50
CA ARG A 5 -9.30 -2.81 -10.87
C ARG A 5 -9.23 -2.73 -9.34
N LEU A 6 -8.22 -3.36 -8.75
CA LEU A 6 -7.99 -3.32 -7.30
C LEU A 6 -7.64 -1.90 -6.86
N LEU A 7 -6.71 -1.24 -7.55
CA LEU A 7 -6.31 0.12 -7.25
C LEU A 7 -7.44 1.13 -7.49
N SER A 8 -8.23 0.95 -8.55
CA SER A 8 -9.44 1.77 -8.77
C SER A 8 -10.47 1.57 -7.68
N HIS A 9 -10.68 0.34 -7.21
CA HIS A 9 -11.70 0.03 -6.20
C HIS A 9 -11.25 0.42 -4.78
N SER A 10 -9.96 0.37 -4.48
CA SER A 10 -9.42 0.74 -3.17
C SER A 10 -9.29 2.25 -2.97
N GLU A 11 -9.38 3.04 -4.04
CA GLU A 11 -9.14 4.49 -4.03
C GLU A 11 -7.83 4.85 -3.32
N ALA A 12 -6.82 3.99 -3.49
CA ALA A 12 -5.53 4.15 -2.84
C ALA A 12 -4.92 5.51 -3.24
N ARG A 13 -4.42 6.24 -2.25
CA ARG A 13 -3.73 7.52 -2.46
C ARG A 13 -2.22 7.36 -2.58
N ILE A 14 -1.67 6.34 -1.93
CA ILE A 14 -0.25 6.02 -1.87
C ILE A 14 -0.10 4.52 -2.11
N VAL A 15 0.91 4.12 -2.88
CA VAL A 15 1.26 2.72 -3.15
C VAL A 15 2.74 2.54 -2.90
N PHE A 16 3.08 1.63 -1.98
CA PHE A 16 4.44 1.20 -1.74
C PHE A 16 4.78 0.03 -2.68
N VAL A 17 5.95 0.09 -3.30
CA VAL A 17 6.39 -0.89 -4.31
C VAL A 17 7.85 -1.23 -4.07
N ASP A 18 8.16 -2.52 -4.08
CA ASP A 18 9.55 -3.00 -4.09
C ASP A 18 10.21 -2.68 -5.44
N TYR A 19 11.53 -2.43 -5.43
CA TYR A 19 12.31 -2.23 -6.65
C TYR A 19 12.04 -3.27 -7.75
N GLN A 20 11.88 -4.54 -7.40
CA GLN A 20 11.62 -5.63 -8.36
C GLN A 20 10.27 -5.51 -9.08
N LEU A 21 9.32 -4.77 -8.53
CA LEU A 21 7.95 -4.63 -9.05
C LEU A 21 7.68 -3.25 -9.66
N LEU A 22 8.71 -2.39 -9.74
CA LEU A 22 8.58 -1.00 -10.20
C LEU A 22 7.98 -0.91 -11.62
N GLU A 23 8.49 -1.70 -12.56
CA GLU A 23 8.02 -1.68 -13.95
C GLU A 23 6.53 -2.07 -14.06
N ILE A 24 6.14 -3.10 -13.31
CA ILE A 24 4.74 -3.59 -13.27
C ILE A 24 3.83 -2.53 -12.67
N ALA A 25 4.29 -1.85 -11.62
CA ALA A 25 3.53 -0.78 -10.97
C ALA A 25 3.35 0.41 -11.89
N GLN A 26 4.42 0.92 -12.52
CA GLN A 26 4.36 2.02 -13.48
C GLN A 26 3.45 1.69 -14.67
N GLY A 27 3.57 0.49 -15.23
CA GLY A 27 2.68 0.01 -16.29
C GLY A 27 1.21 -0.02 -15.85
N THR A 28 0.94 -0.42 -14.61
CA THR A 28 -0.42 -0.42 -14.03
C THR A 28 -0.96 1.00 -13.85
N LEU A 29 -0.15 1.95 -13.37
CA LEU A 29 -0.56 3.35 -13.18
C LEU A 29 -0.85 4.08 -14.49
N ASN A 30 -0.06 3.81 -15.52
CA ASN A 30 -0.31 4.33 -16.87
C ASN A 30 -1.65 3.83 -17.42
N LEU A 31 -1.95 2.53 -17.23
CA LEU A 31 -3.24 1.96 -17.61
C LEU A 31 -4.42 2.49 -16.79
N LEU A 32 -4.18 2.80 -15.51
CA LEU A 32 -5.17 3.42 -14.62
C LEU A 32 -5.57 4.80 -15.15
N THR A 33 -4.59 5.65 -15.43
CA THR A 33 -4.81 7.02 -15.94
C THR A 33 -5.53 7.02 -17.29
N GLN A 34 -5.30 6.00 -18.12
CA GLN A 34 -6.01 5.85 -19.40
C GLN A 34 -7.46 5.38 -19.26
N LYS A 35 -7.78 4.57 -18.24
CA LYS A 35 -9.10 3.93 -18.10
C LYS A 35 -10.06 4.67 -17.19
N THR A 36 -9.54 5.49 -16.30
CA THR A 36 -10.31 6.15 -15.24
C THR A 36 -9.85 7.58 -15.09
N ASP A 37 -10.80 8.50 -14.93
CA ASP A 37 -10.55 9.93 -14.72
C ASP A 37 -10.10 10.26 -13.27
N THR A 38 -9.65 9.24 -12.53
CA THR A 38 -9.20 9.36 -11.15
C THR A 38 -7.73 9.70 -11.07
N LYS A 39 -7.36 10.57 -10.12
CA LYS A 39 -5.97 10.93 -9.86
C LYS A 39 -5.16 9.67 -9.53
N PRO A 40 -4.01 9.43 -10.19
CA PRO A 40 -3.19 8.27 -9.89
C PRO A 40 -2.61 8.37 -8.47
N PRO A 41 -2.45 7.25 -7.76
CA PRO A 41 -1.77 7.23 -6.47
C PRO A 41 -0.31 7.69 -6.59
N ILE A 42 0.22 8.20 -5.49
CA ILE A 42 1.63 8.48 -5.32
C ILE A 42 2.37 7.15 -5.18
N LEU A 43 3.43 6.94 -5.96
CA LEU A 43 4.24 5.74 -5.88
C LEU A 43 5.42 5.99 -4.93
N VAL A 44 5.62 5.09 -3.98
CA VAL A 44 6.76 5.11 -3.06
C VAL A 44 7.59 3.85 -3.28
N LEU A 45 8.82 4.02 -3.73
CA LEU A 45 9.76 2.94 -3.96
C LEU A 45 10.47 2.55 -2.67
N ILE A 46 10.43 1.27 -2.32
CA ILE A 46 11.28 0.69 -1.30
C ILE A 46 12.50 0.11 -2.01
N ALA A 47 13.62 0.83 -1.92
CA ALA A 47 14.90 0.37 -2.45
C ALA A 47 15.61 -0.51 -1.42
N VAL A 48 16.18 -1.62 -1.86
CA VAL A 48 17.06 -2.44 -1.03
C VAL A 48 18.48 -1.93 -1.23
N SER A 49 19.05 -1.30 -0.20
CA SER A 49 20.44 -0.85 -0.19
C SER A 49 21.37 -2.05 0.05
N GLU A 50 21.53 -2.90 -0.96
CA GLU A 50 22.66 -3.84 -1.02
C GLU A 50 23.85 -3.01 -1.51
N GLY A 51 24.82 -2.74 -0.63
CA GLY A 51 25.92 -1.82 -0.89
C GLY A 51 26.74 -2.20 -2.12
N SER A 52 26.45 -1.60 -3.28
CA SER A 52 27.38 -1.19 -4.33
C SER A 52 26.62 -0.81 -5.62
N SER A 53 27.16 0.21 -6.30
CA SER A 53 26.85 0.69 -7.65
C SER A 53 25.59 1.56 -7.82
N ASP A 54 25.80 2.88 -7.80
CA ASP A 54 25.59 3.86 -8.89
C ASP A 54 24.43 3.69 -9.89
N THR A 55 23.38 2.98 -9.50
CA THR A 55 22.11 2.99 -10.22
C THR A 55 21.03 3.35 -9.22
N SER A 56 21.09 4.59 -8.69
CA SER A 56 19.84 5.24 -8.34
C SER A 56 19.06 5.27 -9.64
N PRO A 57 18.01 4.44 -9.81
CA PRO A 57 17.21 4.53 -11.00
C PRO A 57 16.66 5.94 -10.94
N THR A 58 16.99 6.75 -11.93
CA THR A 58 16.43 8.08 -12.08
C THR A 58 14.93 7.91 -12.26
N ILE A 59 14.17 7.75 -11.18
CA ILE A 59 12.71 7.67 -11.23
C ILE A 59 12.20 9.11 -11.29
N CYS A 60 12.57 9.78 -12.37
CA CYS A 60 12.03 11.07 -12.75
C CYS A 60 10.66 10.86 -13.38
N THR A 61 9.68 10.55 -12.55
CA THR A 61 8.29 10.91 -12.82
C THR A 61 7.82 11.77 -11.67
N SER A 62 7.02 12.80 -11.93
CA SER A 62 6.60 13.82 -10.95
C SER A 62 5.88 13.26 -9.70
N ASN A 63 5.55 11.96 -9.70
CA ASN A 63 4.70 11.31 -8.70
C ASN A 63 5.37 10.08 -8.04
N THR A 64 6.69 9.92 -8.19
CA THR A 64 7.42 8.84 -7.51
C THR A 64 8.36 9.40 -6.44
N TYR A 65 8.36 8.77 -5.26
CA TYR A 65 9.25 9.06 -4.16
C TYR A 65 10.02 7.81 -3.75
N GLU A 66 11.19 7.99 -3.16
CA GLU A 66 11.92 6.92 -2.49
C GLU A 66 11.57 6.89 -1.00
N TYR A 67 11.39 5.69 -0.45
CA TYR A 67 10.99 5.48 0.94
C TYR A 67 11.99 6.07 1.95
N GLU A 68 13.28 5.78 1.81
CA GLU A 68 14.31 6.27 2.75
C GLU A 68 14.42 7.80 2.70
N SER A 69 14.44 8.38 1.50
CA SER A 69 14.38 9.83 1.31
C SER A 69 13.14 10.46 1.96
N LEU A 70 11.97 9.79 1.93
CA LEU A 70 10.77 10.29 2.62
C LEU A 70 10.88 10.22 4.14
N LEU A 71 11.54 9.19 4.68
CA LEU A 71 11.75 9.08 6.13
C LEU A 71 12.59 10.24 6.67
N GLU A 72 13.59 10.71 5.92
CA GLU A 72 14.41 11.87 6.28
C GLU A 72 13.61 13.17 6.37
N THR A 73 12.54 13.29 5.59
CA THR A 73 11.64 14.46 5.61
C THR A 73 10.59 14.40 6.73
N GLY A 74 10.52 13.30 7.47
CA GLY A 74 9.53 13.09 8.53
C GLY A 74 9.77 13.98 9.75
N ASP A 75 8.70 14.54 10.32
CA ASP A 75 8.75 15.26 11.59
C ASP A 75 8.82 14.28 12.77
N GLY A 76 9.90 14.33 13.55
CA GLY A 76 10.06 13.53 14.77
C GLY A 76 9.08 13.87 15.88
N GLY A 77 8.39 15.02 15.78
CA GLY A 77 7.30 15.44 16.67
C GLY A 77 5.91 14.92 16.26
N PHE A 78 5.79 14.11 15.21
CA PHE A 78 4.50 13.66 14.71
C PHE A 78 3.71 12.85 15.77
N GLU A 79 2.55 13.39 16.17
CA GLU A 79 1.65 12.68 17.08
C GLU A 79 0.92 11.56 16.33
N ILE A 80 1.18 10.31 16.73
CA ILE A 80 0.55 9.14 16.14
C ILE A 80 -0.97 9.23 16.31
N ARG A 81 -1.68 9.39 15.20
CA ARG A 81 -3.14 9.43 15.21
C ARG A 81 -3.71 8.03 15.38
N ARG A 82 -4.19 7.74 16.58
CA ARG A 82 -4.84 6.46 16.90
C ARG A 82 -6.27 6.42 16.37
N PRO A 83 -6.79 5.22 16.05
CA PRO A 83 -8.22 5.04 15.82
C PRO A 83 -9.02 5.53 17.05
N ARG A 84 -10.18 6.13 16.82
CA ARG A 84 -11.06 6.61 17.90
C ARG A 84 -11.80 5.47 18.57
N SER A 85 -12.02 4.39 17.82
CA SER A 85 -12.74 3.20 18.24
C SER A 85 -12.01 1.94 17.77
N GLU A 86 -12.15 0.84 18.52
CA GLU A 86 -11.69 -0.48 18.10
C GLU A 86 -12.41 -1.00 16.85
N TRP A 87 -13.54 -0.40 16.49
CA TRP A 87 -14.33 -0.71 15.31
C TRP A 87 -13.94 0.11 14.09
N ASP A 88 -13.04 1.09 14.24
CA ASP A 88 -12.56 1.89 13.12
C ASP A 88 -11.73 1.03 12.16
N PRO A 89 -11.93 1.18 10.84
CA PRO A 89 -11.20 0.39 9.85
C PRO A 89 -9.72 0.77 9.82
N ILE A 90 -8.85 -0.23 9.90
CA ILE A 90 -7.38 -0.06 9.90
C ILE A 90 -6.72 -0.66 8.66
N SER A 91 -7.34 -1.66 8.04
CA SER A 91 -6.80 -2.29 6.83
C SER A 91 -7.91 -2.92 6.00
N VAL A 92 -7.62 -3.12 4.72
CA VAL A 92 -8.49 -3.86 3.79
C VAL A 92 -7.64 -4.86 3.04
N ASN A 93 -8.06 -6.13 3.04
CA ASN A 93 -7.40 -7.18 2.26
C ASN A 93 -8.32 -7.63 1.13
N TYR A 94 -7.77 -7.75 -0.07
CA TYR A 94 -8.51 -8.23 -1.23
C TYR A 94 -8.29 -9.73 -1.43
N THR A 95 -9.38 -10.46 -1.67
CA THR A 95 -9.31 -11.89 -1.97
C THR A 95 -9.71 -12.15 -3.42
N SER A 96 -9.05 -13.12 -4.05
CA SER A 96 -9.44 -13.66 -5.35
C SER A 96 -10.66 -14.55 -5.17
N GLY A 97 -11.83 -13.94 -4.96
CA GLY A 97 -13.09 -14.67 -5.00
C GLY A 97 -13.34 -15.27 -6.39
N THR A 98 -14.34 -16.15 -6.50
CA THR A 98 -14.79 -16.72 -7.79
C THR A 98 -15.48 -15.70 -8.71
N THR A 99 -15.76 -14.50 -8.19
CA THR A 99 -16.45 -13.42 -8.91
C THR A 99 -15.46 -12.47 -9.59
N PRO A 100 -15.79 -11.89 -10.76
CA PRO A 100 -14.91 -10.98 -11.51
C PRO A 100 -14.70 -9.61 -10.86
N ARG A 101 -15.44 -9.30 -9.79
CA ARG A 101 -15.36 -8.04 -9.03
C ARG A 101 -14.51 -8.25 -7.78
N PRO A 102 -13.54 -7.37 -7.48
CA PRO A 102 -12.71 -7.49 -6.30
C PRO A 102 -13.56 -7.36 -5.03
N LYS A 103 -13.29 -8.22 -4.04
CA LYS A 103 -13.94 -8.19 -2.72
C LYS A 103 -12.90 -7.79 -1.69
N GLY A 104 -13.12 -6.66 -1.02
CA GLY A 104 -12.29 -6.18 0.08
C GLY A 104 -12.88 -6.60 1.42
N VAL A 105 -12.10 -7.31 2.22
CA VAL A 105 -12.41 -7.62 3.62
C VAL A 105 -11.78 -6.53 4.49
N VAL A 106 -12.61 -5.77 5.20
CA VAL A 106 -12.18 -4.66 6.05
C VAL A 106 -11.93 -5.18 7.47
N TYR A 107 -10.80 -4.82 8.05
CA TYR A 107 -10.41 -5.16 9.41
C TYR A 107 -10.39 -3.92 10.29
N SER A 108 -10.76 -4.10 11.56
CA SER A 108 -10.66 -3.09 12.61
C SER A 108 -9.66 -3.52 13.69
N SER A 109 -9.19 -2.58 14.50
CA SER A 109 -8.22 -2.87 15.57
C SER A 109 -8.74 -3.92 16.56
N GLY A 110 -10.02 -3.84 16.95
CA GLY A 110 -10.66 -4.78 17.87
C GLY A 110 -10.68 -6.20 17.31
N VAL A 111 -11.05 -6.37 16.03
CA VAL A 111 -11.04 -7.69 15.37
C VAL A 111 -9.63 -8.27 15.30
N LEU A 112 -8.62 -7.44 15.02
CA LEU A 112 -7.22 -7.88 14.96
C LEU A 112 -6.73 -8.35 16.34
N ILE A 113 -7.03 -7.58 17.39
CA ILE A 113 -6.68 -7.93 18.79
C ILE A 113 -7.40 -9.20 19.21
N LEU A 114 -8.71 -9.31 18.94
CA LEU A 114 -9.50 -10.47 19.33
C LEU A 114 -9.03 -11.74 18.63
N THR A 115 -8.67 -11.66 17.35
CA THR A 115 -8.13 -12.82 16.60
C THR A 115 -6.77 -13.26 17.16
N ARG A 116 -5.95 -12.30 17.59
CA ARG A 116 -4.63 -12.57 18.21
C ARG A 116 -4.78 -13.14 19.62
N CYS A 117 -5.76 -12.67 20.41
CA CYS A 117 -6.12 -13.23 21.72
C CYS A 117 -6.76 -14.62 21.60
N LEU A 118 -7.68 -14.83 20.65
CA LEU A 118 -8.31 -16.14 20.42
C LEU A 118 -7.28 -17.20 20.00
N ARG A 119 -6.27 -16.82 19.21
CA ARG A 119 -5.17 -17.72 18.84
C ARG A 119 -4.21 -18.02 20.00
N PHE A 120 -4.12 -17.12 20.99
CA PHE A 120 -3.37 -17.36 22.22
C PHE A 120 -4.16 -18.24 23.21
N CYS A 121 -5.48 -18.04 23.30
CA CYS A 121 -6.38 -18.80 24.18
C CYS A 121 -6.65 -20.24 23.72
N PHE A 122 -6.31 -20.59 22.46
CA PHE A 122 -6.43 -21.96 21.93
C PHE A 122 -5.09 -22.72 21.88
N MET A 123 -4.00 -22.13 22.36
CA MET A 123 -2.69 -22.78 22.49
C MET A 123 -2.24 -22.99 23.93
N GLU A 124 -3.15 -22.84 24.91
CA GLU A 124 -3.00 -23.41 26.26
C GLU A 124 -4.07 -24.47 26.53
#